data_AF-A0A974RVU6-F1
#
_entry.id   AF-A0A974RVU6-F1
#
_cell.length_a   1.000
_cell.length_b   1.000
_cell.length_c   1.000
_cell.angle_alpha   90.00
_cell.angle_beta   90.00
_cell.angle_gamma   90.00
#
_symmetry.space_group_name_H-M   'P 1'
#
loop_
_entity.id
_entity.type
_entity.pdbx_description
1 polymer ?
#
loop_
_entity_poly.entity_id
_entity_poly.type
_entity_poly.pdbx_seq_one_letter_code
_entity_poly.pdbx_strand_id
1 'polypeptide(L)'
;MIFRYLLVLVISISCVACSDNVEVISTNIVNDPDTSSPLEICFNKPFTDRLKAKITVVTKDDLIFSRQDIILSFDHSNKTNCLFLNARKSLLPKRSPKELRRQARNSLKHENIKSIDIKLSQNHGYLYNSENQITEYLRTF
;
A
#
# COMPACT_ATOMS: atom_id res chain seq x y z
N MET A 1 -46.31 19.24 -40.95
CA MET A 1 -45.08 19.58 -40.22
C MET A 1 -45.42 19.84 -38.76
N ILE A 2 -45.16 18.88 -37.86
CA ILE A 2 -45.08 19.13 -36.42
C ILE A 2 -43.93 18.26 -35.90
N PHE A 3 -42.79 18.90 -35.66
CA PHE A 3 -41.64 18.28 -35.01
C PHE A 3 -41.96 18.08 -33.53
N ARG A 4 -42.05 16.83 -33.08
CA ARG A 4 -42.06 16.47 -31.65
C ARG A 4 -40.70 15.88 -31.31
N TYR A 5 -39.79 16.73 -30.85
CA TYR A 5 -38.55 16.31 -30.21
C TYR A 5 -38.89 15.78 -28.82
N LEU A 6 -38.93 14.45 -28.67
CA LEU A 6 -38.98 13.81 -27.35
C LEU A 6 -37.53 13.69 -26.85
N LEU A 7 -37.11 14.69 -26.07
CA LEU A 7 -35.78 14.72 -25.45
C LEU A 7 -35.84 13.85 -24.17
N VAL A 8 -35.55 12.56 -24.31
CA VAL A 8 -35.41 11.66 -23.17
C VAL A 8 -34.00 11.83 -22.61
N LEU A 9 -33.89 12.72 -21.62
CA LEU A 9 -32.69 12.90 -20.81
C LEU A 9 -32.53 11.68 -19.90
N VAL A 10 -31.81 10.65 -20.36
CA VAL A 10 -31.38 9.54 -19.50
C VAL A 10 -30.25 10.07 -18.64
N ILE A 11 -30.59 10.55 -17.45
CA ILE A 11 -29.63 10.83 -16.39
C ILE A 11 -29.06 9.48 -15.96
N SER A 12 -27.89 9.13 -16.51
CA SER A 12 -27.06 8.07 -15.97
C SER A 12 -26.59 8.51 -14.59
N ILE A 13 -27.33 8.11 -13.56
CA ILE A 13 -26.85 8.12 -12.17
C ILE A 13 -25.76 7.06 -12.13
N SER A 14 -24.53 7.49 -12.44
CA SER A 14 -23.33 6.70 -12.19
C SER A 14 -23.25 6.52 -10.68
N CYS A 15 -23.70 5.35 -10.22
CA CYS A 15 -23.49 4.87 -8.88
C CYS A 15 -21.96 4.76 -8.70
N VAL A 16 -21.34 5.81 -8.17
CA VAL A 16 -19.99 5.72 -7.62
C VAL A 16 -20.15 4.82 -6.40
N ALA A 17 -19.87 3.53 -6.59
CA ALA A 17 -19.89 2.56 -5.51
C ALA A 17 -19.01 3.11 -4.38
N CYS A 18 -19.63 3.51 -3.28
CA CYS A 18 -18.92 3.74 -2.04
C CYS A 18 -18.36 2.38 -1.63
N SER A 19 -17.07 2.15 -1.89
CA SER A 19 -16.39 0.94 -1.39
C SER A 19 -16.34 1.04 0.13
N ASP A 20 -17.08 0.16 0.80
CA ASP A 20 -17.01 0.01 2.25
C ASP A 20 -15.69 -0.64 2.72
N ASN A 21 -14.81 -1.01 1.80
CA ASN A 21 -13.53 -1.61 2.13
C ASN A 21 -12.43 -0.56 2.30
N VAL A 22 -11.46 -0.88 3.17
CA VAL A 22 -10.23 -0.10 3.32
C VAL A 22 -9.29 -0.50 2.19
N GLU A 23 -8.83 0.48 1.44
CA GLU A 23 -8.01 0.28 0.25
C GLU A 23 -6.77 1.17 0.31
N VAL A 24 -5.63 0.65 -0.18
CA VAL A 24 -4.46 1.49 -0.42
C VAL A 24 -4.72 2.29 -1.69
N ILE A 25 -4.60 3.62 -1.60
CA ILE A 25 -4.79 4.54 -2.74
C ILE A 25 -3.46 5.04 -3.29
N SER A 26 -2.42 5.04 -2.46
CA SER A 26 -1.08 5.41 -2.89
C SER A 26 -0.03 4.84 -1.94
N THR A 27 1.18 4.64 -2.46
CA THR A 27 2.35 4.33 -1.65
C THR A 27 3.59 4.97 -2.23
N ASN A 28 4.50 5.48 -1.41
CA ASN A 28 5.75 6.07 -1.88
C ASN A 28 6.88 5.77 -0.90
N ILE A 29 8.13 5.77 -1.37
CA ILE A 29 9.28 5.87 -0.47
C ILE A 29 9.61 7.35 -0.35
N VAL A 30 9.43 7.91 0.85
CA VAL A 30 9.75 9.32 1.10
C VAL A 30 11.25 9.45 1.30
N ASN A 31 11.84 10.44 0.66
CA ASN A 31 13.23 10.80 0.87
C ASN A 31 13.33 11.73 2.08
N ASP A 32 13.26 11.14 3.27
CA ASP A 32 13.49 11.84 4.53
C ASP A 32 14.95 11.58 4.98
N PRO A 33 15.76 12.63 5.25
CA PRO A 33 17.13 12.46 5.72
C PRO A 33 17.23 11.96 7.17
N ASP A 34 16.21 12.22 8.00
CA ASP A 34 16.20 11.91 9.43
C ASP A 34 15.58 10.54 9.71
N THR A 35 14.58 10.15 8.91
CA THR A 35 14.00 8.81 8.97
C THR A 35 14.53 7.94 7.83
N SER A 36 14.71 6.66 8.13
CA SER A 36 15.39 5.70 7.26
C SER A 36 14.60 5.34 5.98
N SER A 37 14.37 6.30 5.07
CA SER A 37 13.53 6.21 3.87
C SER A 37 12.18 5.55 4.16
N PRO A 38 11.25 6.26 4.82
CA PRO A 38 10.00 5.64 5.22
C PRO A 38 9.14 5.32 4.00
N LEU A 39 8.49 4.16 4.05
CA LEU A 39 7.42 3.77 3.15
C LEU A 39 6.14 4.44 3.65
N GLU A 40 5.67 5.42 2.89
CA GLU A 40 4.37 6.03 3.04
C GLU A 40 3.32 5.14 2.36
N ILE A 41 2.24 4.84 3.08
CA ILE A 41 1.10 4.06 2.58
C ILE A 41 -0.16 4.84 2.93
N CYS A 42 -0.88 5.34 1.93
CA CYS A 42 -2.11 6.09 2.13
C CYS A 42 -3.34 5.25 1.78
N PHE A 43 -4.38 5.44 2.57
CA PHE A 43 -5.64 4.70 2.45
C PHE A 43 -6.78 5.62 2.02
N ASN A 44 -7.79 5.04 1.38
CA ASN A 44 -9.02 5.75 1.01
C ASN A 44 -9.75 6.35 2.23
N LYS A 45 -9.66 5.68 3.39
CA LYS A 45 -10.30 6.09 4.64
C LYS A 45 -9.51 5.60 5.87
N PRO A 46 -9.68 6.23 7.04
CA PRO A 46 -9.11 5.71 8.27
C PRO A 46 -9.75 4.37 8.66
N PHE A 47 -9.04 3.58 9.44
CA PHE A 47 -9.51 2.28 9.90
C PHE A 47 -9.11 2.05 11.37
N THR A 48 -10.00 1.42 12.12
CA THR A 48 -9.85 1.22 13.58
C THR A 48 -9.11 -0.08 13.89
N ASP A 49 -9.33 -1.11 13.07
CA ASP A 49 -8.76 -2.44 13.30
C ASP A 49 -7.33 -2.56 12.80
N ARG A 50 -6.55 -3.45 13.42
CA ARG A 50 -5.21 -3.76 12.91
C ARG A 50 -5.32 -4.55 11.62
N LEU A 51 -4.83 -3.98 10.52
CA LEU A 51 -4.71 -4.67 9.25
C LEU A 51 -3.35 -5.37 9.17
N LYS A 52 -3.32 -6.52 8.51
CA LYS A 52 -2.08 -7.22 8.20
C LYS A 52 -1.74 -7.01 6.74
N ALA A 53 -0.49 -6.70 6.48
CA ALA A 53 0.01 -6.48 5.14
C ALA A 53 1.12 -7.45 4.78
N LYS A 54 1.07 -7.93 3.54
CA LYS A 54 2.27 -8.40 2.84
C LYS A 54 2.77 -7.24 2.01
N ILE A 55 4.02 -6.85 2.23
CA ILE A 55 4.68 -5.80 1.46
C ILE A 55 5.85 -6.44 0.72
N THR A 56 5.88 -6.23 -0.60
CA THR A 56 6.96 -6.66 -1.48
C THR A 56 7.50 -5.43 -2.20
N VAL A 57 8.81 -5.23 -2.11
CA VAL A 57 9.52 -4.16 -2.81
C VAL A 57 10.52 -4.79 -3.75
N VAL A 58 10.45 -4.43 -5.02
CA VAL A 58 11.40 -4.84 -6.05
C VAL A 58 12.24 -3.63 -6.42
N THR A 59 13.56 -3.80 -6.42
CA THR A 59 14.51 -2.75 -6.78
C THR A 59 14.85 -2.80 -8.27
N LYS A 60 15.45 -1.75 -8.81
CA LYS A 60 15.92 -1.69 -10.20
C LYS A 60 17.01 -2.73 -10.49
N ASP A 61 17.80 -3.10 -9.48
CA ASP A 61 18.77 -4.20 -9.53
C ASP A 61 18.13 -5.59 -9.35
N ASP A 62 16.81 -5.70 -9.51
CA ASP A 62 15.99 -6.91 -9.38
C ASP A 62 16.08 -7.65 -8.02
N LEU A 63 16.53 -6.97 -6.97
CA LEU A 63 16.44 -7.48 -5.59
C LEU A 63 15.01 -7.40 -5.08
N ILE A 64 14.58 -8.44 -4.37
CA ILE A 64 13.23 -8.54 -3.82
C ILE A 64 13.30 -8.54 -2.29
N PHE A 65 12.64 -7.55 -1.69
CA PHE A 65 12.44 -7.47 -0.25
C PHE A 65 10.96 -7.71 0.05
N SER A 66 10.62 -8.87 0.60
CA SER A 66 9.23 -9.22 0.92
C SER A 66 9.10 -9.62 2.39
N ARG A 67 8.06 -9.09 3.04
CA ARG A 67 7.67 -9.54 4.37
C ARG A 67 6.16 -9.60 4.51
N GLN A 68 5.72 -10.65 5.19
CA GLN A 68 4.32 -10.94 5.52
C GLN A 68 4.01 -10.54 6.97
N ASP A 69 2.73 -10.45 7.28
CA ASP A 69 2.21 -10.14 8.63
C ASP A 69 2.75 -8.82 9.21
N ILE A 70 2.98 -7.81 8.35
CA ILE A 70 3.26 -6.46 8.82
C ILE A 70 1.96 -5.89 9.37
N ILE A 71 1.94 -5.57 10.66
CA ILE A 71 0.76 -4.97 11.31
C ILE A 71 0.73 -3.48 10.98
N LEU A 72 -0.34 -3.07 10.30
CA LEU A 72 -0.68 -1.68 10.02
C LEU A 72 -1.79 -1.28 10.99
N SER A 73 -1.51 -0.23 11.77
CA SER A 73 -2.46 0.34 12.72
C SER A 73 -2.47 1.84 12.55
N PHE A 74 -3.66 2.41 12.44
CA PHE A 74 -3.82 3.86 12.39
C PHE A 74 -3.72 4.45 13.79
N ASP A 75 -2.96 5.53 13.93
CA ASP A 75 -3.03 6.37 15.11
C ASP A 75 -4.14 7.41 14.86
N HIS A 76 -5.24 7.31 15.60
CA HIS A 76 -6.39 8.20 15.47
C HIS A 76 -6.06 9.68 15.79
N SER A 77 -4.91 9.95 16.42
CA SER A 77 -4.43 11.33 16.61
C SER A 77 -3.89 11.97 15.32
N ASN A 78 -3.61 11.17 14.29
CA ASN A 78 -3.08 11.64 13.02
C ASN A 78 -4.23 12.03 12.07
N LYS A 79 -4.21 13.27 11.57
CA LYS A 79 -5.26 13.82 10.69
C LYS A 79 -5.16 13.35 9.23
N THR A 80 -4.10 12.64 8.87
CA THR A 80 -3.90 12.09 7.53
C THR A 80 -4.43 10.66 7.48
N ASN A 81 -4.73 10.13 6.29
CA ASN A 81 -5.02 8.69 6.09
C ASN A 81 -3.76 7.92 5.67
N CYS A 82 -2.57 8.40 6.04
CA CYS A 82 -1.29 7.84 5.62
C CYS A 82 -0.48 7.30 6.80
N LEU A 83 0.14 6.14 6.60
CA LEU A 83 1.05 5.50 7.53
C LEU A 83 2.48 5.58 7.01
N PHE A 84 3.41 5.86 7.93
CA PHE A 84 4.84 5.89 7.63
C PHE A 84 5.54 4.70 8.31
N LEU A 85 6.02 3.76 7.51
CA LEU A 85 6.76 2.61 7.98
C LEU A 85 8.24 2.78 7.69
N ASN A 86 9.11 2.40 8.62
CA ASN A 86 10.54 2.31 8.31
C ASN A 86 10.79 1.10 7.39
N ALA A 87 10.87 1.32 6.07
CA ALA A 87 10.95 0.26 5.08
C ALA A 87 12.05 -0.77 5.40
N ARG A 88 13.22 -0.31 5.85
CA ARG A 88 14.36 -1.17 6.23
C ARG A 88 14.03 -2.08 7.41
N LYS A 89 13.49 -1.53 8.50
CA LYS A 89 13.13 -2.31 9.70
C LYS A 89 11.91 -3.19 9.47
N SER A 90 10.99 -2.72 8.64
CA SER A 90 9.76 -3.43 8.32
C SER A 90 10.03 -4.58 7.38
N LEU A 91 10.87 -4.46 6.35
CA LEU A 91 11.10 -5.52 5.38
C LEU A 91 12.20 -6.52 5.76
N LEU A 92 13.14 -6.12 6.64
CA LEU A 92 14.21 -7.02 7.09
C LEU A 92 13.94 -7.61 8.48
N PRO A 93 14.18 -8.92 8.68
CA PRO A 93 14.21 -9.52 10.01
C PRO A 93 15.19 -8.80 10.96
N LYS A 94 14.83 -8.68 12.24
CA LYS A 94 15.71 -8.07 13.25
C LYS A 94 17.07 -8.77 13.35
N ARG A 95 17.14 -10.07 13.08
CA ARG A 95 18.38 -10.88 13.15
C ARG A 95 19.13 -10.98 11.81
N SER A 96 18.77 -10.18 10.80
CA SER A 96 19.46 -10.21 9.51
C SER A 96 20.97 -9.94 9.62
N PRO A 97 21.80 -10.61 8.82
CA PRO A 97 23.25 -10.34 8.73
C PRO A 97 23.57 -8.88 8.42
N LYS A 98 24.76 -8.42 8.84
CA LYS A 98 25.20 -7.03 8.67
C LYS A 98 25.28 -6.65 7.18
N GLU A 99 25.72 -7.59 6.35
CA GLU A 99 25.86 -7.48 4.91
C GLU A 99 24.50 -7.24 4.26
N LEU A 100 23.48 -8.03 4.63
CA LEU A 100 22.11 -7.88 4.14
C LEU A 100 21.50 -6.53 4.56
N ARG A 101 21.74 -6.09 5.80
CA ARG A 101 21.31 -4.76 6.27
C ARG A 101 22.00 -3.63 5.50
N ARG A 102 23.27 -3.80 5.12
CA ARG A 102 24.02 -2.83 4.31
C ARG A 102 23.48 -2.78 2.88
N GLN A 103 23.25 -3.94 2.26
CA GLN A 103 22.65 -4.03 0.93
C GLN A 103 21.27 -3.36 0.89
N ALA A 104 20.39 -3.70 1.83
CA ALA A 104 19.07 -3.09 1.93
C ALA A 104 19.12 -1.57 2.14
N ARG A 105 20.13 -1.04 2.82
CA ARG A 105 20.32 0.41 2.98
C ARG A 105 20.53 1.13 1.66
N ASN A 106 21.24 0.50 0.73
CA ASN A 106 21.53 1.10 -0.57
C ASN A 106 20.41 0.84 -1.56
N SER A 107 19.84 -0.37 -1.55
CA SER A 107 18.85 -0.78 -2.54
C SER A 107 17.43 -0.27 -2.24
N LEU A 108 17.08 -0.01 -0.97
CA LEU A 108 15.74 0.53 -0.59
C LEU A 108 15.67 2.07 -0.57
N LYS A 109 16.55 2.75 -1.33
CA LYS A 109 16.43 4.18 -1.56
C LYS A 109 15.35 4.47 -2.61
N HIS A 110 14.71 5.63 -2.52
CA HIS A 110 13.60 6.02 -3.41
C HIS A 110 13.96 5.84 -4.90
N GLU A 111 15.15 6.31 -5.31
CA GLU A 111 15.62 6.26 -6.69
C GLU A 111 15.88 4.83 -7.23
N ASN A 112 16.02 3.86 -6.33
CA ASN A 112 16.39 2.48 -6.65
C ASN A 112 15.18 1.53 -6.66
N ILE A 113 13.97 2.02 -6.37
CA ILE A 113 12.76 1.20 -6.39
C ILE A 113 12.23 1.09 -7.81
N LYS A 114 11.83 -0.14 -8.17
CA LYS A 114 11.14 -0.47 -9.43
C LYS A 114 9.65 -0.64 -9.20
N SER A 115 9.26 -1.40 -8.16
CA SER A 115 7.87 -1.57 -7.80
C SER A 115 7.65 -1.85 -6.32
N ILE A 116 6.43 -1.56 -5.86
CA ILE A 116 5.93 -1.84 -4.52
C ILE A 116 4.57 -2.51 -4.67
N ASP A 117 4.45 -3.71 -4.14
CA ASP A 117 3.20 -4.47 -4.02
C ASP A 117 2.80 -4.55 -2.54
N ILE A 118 1.56 -4.17 -2.25
CA ILE A 118 0.96 -4.20 -0.92
C ILE A 118 -0.35 -4.97 -1.01
N LYS A 119 -0.45 -6.04 -0.23
CA LYS A 119 -1.69 -6.79 -0.07
C LYS A 119 -2.18 -6.63 1.36
N LEU A 120 -3.46 -6.27 1.56
CA LEU A 120 -4.09 -6.13 2.88
C LEU A 120 -5.03 -7.28 3.25
N SER A 121 -4.98 -7.75 4.49
CA SER A 121 -5.86 -8.80 5.04
C SER A 121 -6.26 -8.47 6.49
N GLN A 122 -7.44 -8.93 6.91
CA GLN A 122 -7.86 -8.94 8.32
C GLN A 122 -7.24 -10.13 9.09
N ASN A 123 -6.96 -11.24 8.39
CA ASN A 123 -6.55 -12.50 8.97
C ASN A 123 -5.03 -12.75 8.86
N HIS A 124 -4.48 -13.58 9.76
CA HIS A 124 -3.10 -14.04 9.67
C HIS A 124 -2.93 -15.00 8.50
N GLY A 125 -1.74 -15.03 7.91
CA GLY A 125 -1.41 -16.02 6.90
C GLY A 125 -1.99 -15.66 5.53
N TYR A 126 -1.23 -14.87 4.78
CA TYR A 126 -1.40 -14.68 3.34
C TYR A 126 -1.29 -15.98 2.52
N LEU A 127 -0.95 -17.09 3.17
CA LEU A 127 -0.60 -18.35 2.54
C LEU A 127 -1.80 -19.27 2.23
N TYR A 128 -3.05 -18.90 2.55
CA TYR A 128 -4.13 -19.89 2.52
C TYR A 128 -5.46 -19.55 1.86
N ASN A 129 -5.72 -18.37 1.28
CA ASN A 129 -6.79 -18.17 0.27
C ASN A 129 -6.91 -16.71 -0.19
N SER A 130 -7.26 -16.50 -1.47
CA SER A 130 -7.70 -15.21 -2.04
C SER A 130 -8.90 -14.60 -1.31
N GLU A 131 -9.69 -15.43 -0.63
CA GLU A 131 -10.89 -15.06 0.13
C GLU A 131 -10.61 -14.15 1.35
N ASN A 132 -9.39 -14.18 1.89
CA ASN A 132 -9.00 -13.35 3.04
C ASN A 132 -8.30 -12.04 2.64
N GLN A 133 -8.08 -11.82 1.34
CA GLN A 133 -7.43 -10.62 0.82
C GLN A 133 -8.49 -9.53 0.64
N ILE A 134 -8.30 -8.41 1.35
CA ILE A 134 -9.19 -7.24 1.25
C ILE A 134 -8.91 -6.50 -0.05
N THR A 135 -7.62 -6.28 -0.35
CA THR A 135 -7.20 -5.49 -1.51
C THR A 135 -5.75 -5.80 -1.91
N GLU A 136 -5.43 -5.54 -3.17
CA GLU A 136 -4.09 -5.54 -3.74
C GLU A 136 -3.80 -4.14 -4.28
N TYR A 137 -2.59 -3.66 -4.03
CA TYR A 137 -2.12 -2.41 -4.61
C TYR A 137 -0.70 -2.59 -5.16
N LEU A 138 -0.56 -2.32 -6.45
CA LEU A 138 0.72 -2.33 -7.15
C LEU A 138 1.04 -0.93 -7.66
N ARG A 139 2.23 -0.44 -7.30
CA ARG A 139 2.84 0.75 -7.91
C ARG A 139 4.16 0.40 -8.56
N THR A 140 4.33 0.83 -9.80
CA THR A 140 5.59 0.81 -10.54
C THR A 140 6.11 2.24 -10.70
N PHE A 141 7.43 2.43 -10.67
CA PHE A 141 8.11 3.74 -10.72
C PHE A 141 8.93 3.89 -12.01
#